data_AF-A0A7V4MIB8-F1
#
_entry.id   AF-A0A7V4MIB8-F1
#
_cell.length_a   1.000
_cell.length_b   1.000
_cell.length_c   1.000
_cell.angle_alpha   90.00
_cell.angle_beta   90.00
_cell.angle_gamma   90.00
#
_symmetry.space_group_name_H-M   'P 1'
#
loop_
_entity.id
_entity.type
_entity.pdbx_description
1 polymer ?
#
loop_
_entity_poly.entity_id
_entity_poly.type
_entity_poly.pdbx_seq_one_letter_code
_entity_poly.pdbx_strand_id
1 'polypeptide(L)'
;PLPELTPEERAMFQKEAKVLYDIFISQVSGNRKLPIEKVRSLADGATMYGDAALKNGLIDRIGNLSDVRAYLGEGLGEEVEVCW
;
A
#
# COMPACT_ATOMS: atom_id res chain seq x y z
N PRO A 1 -18.67 -5.17 -27.65
CA PRO A 1 -18.44 -5.96 -26.41
C PRO A 1 -17.19 -6.81 -26.57
N LEU A 2 -16.33 -6.87 -25.55
CA LEU A 2 -15.19 -7.79 -25.56
C LEU A 2 -15.70 -9.24 -25.41
N PRO A 3 -15.06 -10.23 -26.05
CA PRO A 3 -15.41 -11.64 -25.88
C PRO A 3 -15.23 -12.08 -24.41
N GLU A 4 -16.03 -13.05 -23.97
CA GLU A 4 -15.78 -13.69 -22.68
C GLU A 4 -14.50 -14.53 -22.75
N LEU A 5 -13.73 -14.50 -21.65
CA LEU A 5 -12.53 -15.31 -21.51
C LEU A 5 -12.88 -16.79 -21.40
N THR A 6 -12.10 -17.64 -22.07
CA THR A 6 -12.16 -19.09 -21.82
C THR A 6 -11.71 -19.42 -20.38
N PRO A 7 -12.04 -20.61 -19.85
CA PRO A 7 -11.52 -21.05 -18.57
C PRO A 7 -9.99 -21.01 -18.49
N GLU A 8 -9.29 -21.38 -19.57
CA GLU A 8 -7.83 -21.40 -19.66
C GLU A 8 -7.24 -19.99 -19.63
N GLU A 9 -7.81 -19.05 -20.40
CA GLU A 9 -7.38 -17.65 -20.41
C GLU A 9 -7.61 -16.99 -19.05
N ARG A 10 -8.77 -17.25 -18.42
CA ARG A 10 -9.07 -16.77 -17.07
C ARG A 10 -8.06 -17.29 -16.05
N ALA A 11 -7.71 -18.58 -16.13
CA ALA A 11 -6.72 -19.18 -15.23
C ALA A 11 -5.32 -18.56 -15.41
N MET A 12 -4.94 -18.24 -16.65
CA MET A 12 -3.69 -17.53 -16.94
C MET A 12 -3.66 -16.16 -16.26
N PHE A 13 -4.67 -15.32 -16.47
CA PHE A 13 -4.74 -14.00 -15.83
C PHE A 13 -4.81 -14.08 -14.31
N GLN A 14 -5.55 -15.06 -13.76
CA GLN A 14 -5.64 -15.25 -12.32
C GLN A 14 -4.28 -15.62 -11.72
N LYS A 15 -3.48 -16.42 -12.43
CA LYS A 15 -2.11 -16.77 -12.01
C LYS A 15 -1.21 -15.53 -12.00
N GLU A 16 -1.26 -14.71 -13.04
CA GLU A 16 -0.49 -13.46 -13.11
C GLU A 16 -0.89 -12.49 -11.99
N ALA A 17 -2.18 -12.27 -11.79
CA ALA A 17 -2.70 -11.44 -10.70
C ALA A 17 -2.25 -11.96 -9.33
N LYS A 18 -2.21 -13.28 -9.11
CA LYS A 18 -1.72 -13.87 -7.87
C LYS A 18 -0.24 -13.60 -7.64
N VAL A 19 0.60 -13.66 -8.69
CA VAL A 19 2.03 -13.35 -8.57
C VAL A 19 2.22 -11.89 -8.15
N LEU A 20 1.51 -10.96 -8.80
CA LEU A 20 1.56 -9.54 -8.44
C LEU A 20 1.06 -9.29 -7.00
N TYR A 21 0.00 -9.98 -6.60
CA TYR A 21 -0.52 -9.93 -5.24
C TYR A 21 0.55 -10.36 -4.22
N ASP A 22 1.19 -11.52 -4.40
CA ASP A 22 2.20 -12.00 -3.46
C ASP A 22 3.45 -11.08 -3.42
N ILE A 23 3.84 -10.48 -4.55
CA ILE A 23 4.89 -9.44 -4.58
C ILE A 23 4.49 -8.23 -3.74
N PHE A 24 3.25 -7.74 -3.90
CA PHE A 24 2.74 -6.59 -3.13
C PHE A 24 2.77 -6.87 -1.62
N ILE A 25 2.27 -8.04 -1.20
CA ILE A 25 2.28 -8.47 0.21
C ILE A 25 3.70 -8.49 0.77
N SER A 26 4.65 -9.06 0.02
CA SER A 26 6.05 -9.14 0.43
C SER A 26 6.68 -7.75 0.58
N GLN A 27 6.44 -6.85 -0.39
CA GLN A 27 6.94 -5.47 -0.35
C GLN A 27 6.38 -4.70 0.86
N VAL A 28 5.08 -4.77 1.12
CA VAL A 28 4.46 -4.10 2.27
C VAL A 28 4.99 -4.68 3.58
N SER A 29 5.08 -6.01 3.70
CA SER A 29 5.63 -6.68 4.88
C SER A 29 7.05 -6.24 5.18
N GLY A 30 7.93 -6.23 4.18
CA GLY A 30 9.32 -5.82 4.32
C GLY A 30 9.49 -4.34 4.69
N ASN A 31 8.82 -3.43 3.97
CA ASN A 31 8.96 -1.99 4.19
C ASN A 31 8.33 -1.54 5.52
N ARG A 32 7.18 -2.11 5.89
CA ARG A 32 6.48 -1.78 7.14
C ARG A 32 6.97 -2.62 8.33
N LYS A 33 7.86 -3.58 8.09
CA LYS A 33 8.34 -4.55 9.10
C LYS A 33 7.19 -5.28 9.81
N LEU A 34 6.14 -5.61 9.06
CA LEU A 34 4.96 -6.32 9.56
C LEU A 34 5.05 -7.81 9.23
N PRO A 35 4.54 -8.72 10.09
CA PRO A 35 4.43 -10.13 9.75
C PRO A 35 3.64 -10.32 8.45
N ILE A 36 4.14 -11.18 7.54
CA ILE A 36 3.52 -11.39 6.22
C ILE A 36 2.06 -11.83 6.33
N GLU A 37 1.73 -12.67 7.32
CA GLU A 37 0.36 -13.13 7.58
C GLU A 37 -0.58 -12.01 8.01
N LYS A 38 -0.08 -11.04 8.78
CA LYS A 38 -0.86 -9.85 9.15
C LYS A 38 -1.16 -9.03 7.89
N VAL A 39 -0.16 -8.79 7.04
CA VAL A 39 -0.37 -8.04 5.79
C VAL A 39 -1.36 -8.77 4.88
N ARG A 40 -1.23 -10.09 4.73
CA ARG A 40 -2.17 -10.92 3.95
C ARG A 40 -3.61 -10.82 4.48
N SER A 41 -3.80 -10.83 5.80
CA SER A 41 -5.14 -10.68 6.41
C SER A 41 -5.78 -9.32 6.19
N LEU A 42 -4.99 -8.28 5.89
CA LEU A 42 -5.46 -6.91 5.64
C LEU A 42 -5.65 -6.60 4.16
N ALA A 43 -5.21 -7.49 3.26
CA ALA A 43 -5.13 -7.25 1.83
C ALA A 43 -6.21 -8.04 1.07
N ASP A 44 -7.47 -7.69 1.31
CA ASP A 44 -8.66 -8.24 0.65
C ASP A 44 -9.18 -7.37 -0.51
N GLY A 45 -8.54 -6.22 -0.75
CA GLY A 45 -8.92 -5.25 -1.78
C GLY A 45 -9.84 -4.14 -1.29
N ALA A 46 -10.28 -4.16 -0.02
CA ALA A 46 -11.10 -3.10 0.56
C ALA A 46 -10.26 -1.85 0.89
N THR A 47 -10.90 -0.68 0.79
CA THR A 47 -10.31 0.59 1.27
C THR A 47 -10.35 0.65 2.79
N MET A 48 -9.32 1.24 3.39
CA MET A 48 -9.18 1.41 4.83
C MET A 48 -9.12 2.90 5.20
N TYR A 49 -9.82 3.29 6.26
CA TYR A 49 -9.69 4.64 6.83
C TYR A 49 -8.31 4.83 7.49
N GLY A 50 -7.85 6.10 7.57
CA GLY A 50 -6.51 6.42 8.03
C GLY A 50 -6.22 5.97 9.47
N ASP A 51 -7.20 6.05 10.37
CA ASP A 51 -7.11 5.60 11.76
C ASP A 51 -6.87 4.08 11.86
N ALA A 52 -7.60 3.30 11.06
CA ALA A 52 -7.40 1.87 10.96
C ALA A 52 -6.04 1.53 10.33
N ALA A 53 -5.59 2.28 9.33
CA ALA A 53 -4.27 2.10 8.71
C ALA A 53 -3.14 2.36 9.72
N LEU A 54 -3.26 3.43 10.52
CA LEU A 54 -2.32 3.77 11.57
C LEU A 54 -2.27 2.66 12.64
N LYS A 55 -3.44 2.22 13.13
CA LYS A 55 -3.56 1.14 14.12
C LYS A 55 -2.93 -0.17 13.62
N ASN A 56 -3.05 -0.45 12.33
CA ASN A 56 -2.47 -1.65 11.73
C ASN A 56 -0.99 -1.51 11.37
N GLY A 57 -0.40 -0.31 11.49
CA GLY A 57 1.00 -0.03 11.16
C GLY A 57 1.27 0.12 9.67
N LEU A 58 0.23 0.35 8.86
CA LEU A 58 0.36 0.59 7.42
C LEU A 58 0.82 2.02 7.10
N ILE A 59 0.60 2.96 8.03
CA ILE A 59 1.12 4.34 7.97
C ILE A 59 1.76 4.69 9.32
N ASP A 60 2.59 5.73 9.35
CA ASP A 60 3.31 6.16 10.56
C ASP A 60 2.57 7.24 11.34
N ARG A 61 1.84 8.12 10.65
CA ARG A 61 1.14 9.25 11.24
C ARG A 61 -0.01 9.72 10.36
N ILE A 62 -1.04 10.30 10.97
CA ILE A 62 -2.10 11.04 10.29
C ILE A 62 -1.82 12.54 10.43
N GLY A 63 -1.92 13.28 9.34
CA GLY A 63 -1.69 14.71 9.29
C GLY A 63 -2.07 15.31 7.93
N ASN A 64 -1.87 16.60 7.79
CA ASN A 64 -2.10 17.36 6.57
C ASN A 64 -0.77 17.79 5.91
N LEU A 65 -0.86 18.57 4.83
CA LEU A 65 0.32 19.01 4.09
C LEU A 65 1.26 19.91 4.91
N SER A 66 0.73 20.74 5.81
CA SER A 66 1.54 21.56 6.71
C SER A 66 2.31 20.70 7.72
N ASP A 67 1.69 19.64 8.24
CA ASP A 67 2.36 18.68 9.14
C ASP A 67 3.54 17.99 8.42
N VAL A 68 3.35 17.62 7.15
CA VAL A 68 4.39 16.97 6.33
C VAL A 68 5.55 17.93 6.06
N ARG A 69 5.29 19.19 5.71
CA ARG A 69 6.34 20.20 5.49
C ARG A 69 7.17 20.42 6.75
N ALA A 70 6.51 20.55 7.91
CA ALA A 70 7.20 20.71 9.18
C ALA A 70 8.06 19.48 9.51
N TYR A 71 7.51 18.27 9.36
CA TYR A 71 8.22 17.03 9.59
C TYR A 71 9.47 16.89 8.70
N LEU A 72 9.34 17.17 7.40
CA LEU A 72 10.46 17.11 6.47
C LEU A 72 11.48 18.21 6.74
N GLY A 73 11.03 19.43 7.04
CA GLY A 73 11.93 20.55 7.31
C GLY A 73 12.75 20.36 8.58
N GLU A 74 12.15 19.80 9.63
CA GLU A 74 12.89 19.37 10.82
C GLU A 74 13.92 18.29 10.50
N GLY A 75 13.54 17.28 9.71
CA GLY A 75 14.43 16.18 9.34
C GLY A 75 15.58 16.58 8.41
N LEU A 76 15.40 17.61 7.59
CA LEU A 76 16.39 18.08 6.61
C LEU A 76 17.18 19.30 7.09
N GLY A 77 16.69 20.03 8.10
CA GLY A 77 17.29 21.26 8.61
C GLY A 77 17.08 22.48 7.71
N GLU A 78 16.14 22.42 6.76
CA GLU A 78 15.83 23.47 5.80
C GLU A 78 14.33 23.56 5.54
N GLU A 79 13.85 24.71 5.05
CA GLU A 79 12.43 24.87 4.72
C GLU A 79 12.07 24.09 3.46
N VAL A 80 10.96 23.34 3.50
CA VAL A 80 10.56 22.43 2.42
C VAL A 80 9.40 23.02 1.62
N GLU A 81 9.64 23.22 0.33
CA GLU A 81 8.61 23.50 -0.66
C GLU A 81 8.23 22.21 -1.41
N VAL A 82 6.92 21.95 -1.54
CA VAL A 82 6.41 20.78 -2.28
C VAL A 82 6.01 21.25 -3.68
N CYS A 83 6.82 20.89 -4.67
CA CYS A 83 6.56 21.18 -6.09
C CYS A 83 5.68 20.10 -6.73
N TRP A 84 4.76 20.50 -7.60
CA TRP A 84 3.89 19.63 -8.38
C TRP A 84 4.08 19.86 -9.87
#